data_AF-A0A7C3P345-F1
#
_entry.id   AF-A0A7C3P345-F1
#
_cell.length_a   1.000
_cell.length_b   1.000
_cell.length_c   1.000
_cell.angle_alpha   90.00
_cell.angle_beta   90.00
_cell.angle_gamma   90.00
#
_symmetry.space_group_name_H-M   'P 1'
#
loop_
_entity.id
_entity.type
_entity.pdbx_description
1 polymer ?
#
loop_
_entity_poly.entity_id
_entity_poly.type
_entity_poly.pdbx_seq_one_letter_code
_entity_poly.pdbx_strand_id
1 'polypeptide(L)'
;ALIQGCLTNSQGAHTNVSYYGMPVRDSLATFIHPNELLDGALCVVATRAVAYFPITWDWQNHPLSLGLYREHGKRLNFTGVILERIQFDTFHGKEVIAQNTASLAKQLGVDAAVVAWTGSGNAFVDVMLTIEACEKRGIRTTLVSYEFGGKDGVDSPLLYYVPEADAAVSTGSRDRWLELPAPERVVGPYDQFSILSYPGAPLADARGKLTLDARDMIIGGIDNWGGESWTCVEF
;
A
#
# COMPACT_ATOMS: atom_id res chain seq x y z
N ALA A 1 -6.33 -9.44 13.25
CA ALA A 1 -5.35 -8.33 13.24
C ALA A 1 -5.28 -7.69 11.86
N LEU A 2 -4.61 -6.54 11.74
CA LEU A 2 -4.21 -5.95 10.46
C LEU A 2 -2.70 -6.16 10.33
N ILE A 3 -2.24 -6.82 9.27
CA ILE A 3 -0.83 -6.88 8.90
C ILE A 3 -0.62 -5.85 7.79
N GLN A 4 0.26 -4.88 8.01
CA GLN A 4 0.51 -3.79 7.09
C GLN A 4 1.95 -3.83 6.59
N GLY A 5 2.12 -4.26 5.35
CA GLY A 5 3.39 -4.22 4.61
C GLY A 5 3.84 -2.78 4.36
N CYS A 6 4.96 -2.41 4.95
CA CYS A 6 5.57 -1.09 4.91
C CYS A 6 6.73 -1.11 3.92
N LEU A 7 6.56 -0.49 2.75
CA LEU A 7 7.61 -0.42 1.74
C LEU A 7 8.77 0.45 2.22
N THR A 8 9.89 -0.17 2.54
CA THR A 8 11.08 0.56 2.97
C THR A 8 12.18 0.49 1.92
N ASN A 9 12.89 1.60 1.73
CA ASN A 9 14.04 1.60 0.85
C ASN A 9 15.27 1.01 1.55
N SER A 10 15.82 -0.10 1.03
CA SER A 10 17.05 -0.71 1.57
C SER A 10 18.28 0.20 1.41
N GLN A 11 18.25 1.15 0.48
CA GLN A 11 19.38 2.02 0.15
C GLN A 11 19.05 3.50 0.34
N GLY A 12 19.76 4.17 1.26
CA GLY A 12 19.62 5.61 1.51
C GLY A 12 19.30 5.95 2.97
N ALA A 13 19.45 7.24 3.29
CA ALA A 13 19.24 7.76 4.64
C ALA A 13 17.75 7.79 5.05
N HIS A 14 16.84 7.92 4.08
CA HIS A 14 15.39 7.88 4.31
C HIS A 14 14.82 6.52 3.91
N THR A 15 14.02 5.93 4.79
CA THR A 15 13.49 4.56 4.66
C THR A 15 12.04 4.52 4.18
N ASN A 16 11.54 5.63 3.62
CA ASN A 16 10.14 5.89 3.25
C ASN A 16 9.17 5.96 4.42
N VAL A 17 9.18 4.98 5.33
CA VAL A 17 8.28 4.88 6.49
C VAL A 17 9.12 4.88 7.77
N SER A 18 8.66 5.64 8.75
CA SER A 18 9.22 5.74 10.10
C SER A 18 8.13 5.49 11.15
N TYR A 19 8.54 4.92 12.28
CA TYR A 19 7.72 4.67 13.46
C TYR A 19 8.40 5.34 14.66
N TYR A 20 7.71 6.28 15.31
CA TYR A 20 8.28 7.19 16.33
C TYR A 20 9.59 7.87 15.89
N GLY A 21 9.67 8.26 14.63
CA GLY A 21 10.85 8.90 14.05
C GLY A 21 12.03 7.95 13.77
N MET A 22 11.91 6.66 14.10
CA MET A 22 12.89 5.63 13.76
C MET A 22 12.50 4.93 12.46
N PRO A 23 13.46 4.59 11.59
CA PRO A 23 13.16 3.89 10.35
C PRO A 23 12.60 2.48 10.59
N VAL A 24 11.46 2.14 9.97
CA VAL A 24 10.88 0.78 10.06
C VAL A 24 11.81 -0.27 9.44
N ARG A 25 12.68 0.15 8.50
CA ARG A 25 13.66 -0.74 7.84
C ARG A 25 14.52 -1.50 8.84
N ASP A 26 14.84 -0.89 9.98
CA ASP A 26 15.79 -1.48 10.93
C ASP A 26 15.07 -2.40 11.95
N SER A 27 13.77 -2.66 11.73
CA SER A 27 12.95 -3.56 12.53
C SER A 27 12.55 -4.83 11.76
N LEU A 28 12.20 -5.87 12.53
CA LEU A 28 11.37 -6.98 12.06
C LEU A 28 9.88 -6.61 12.18
N ALA A 29 8.98 -7.59 12.23
CA ALA A 29 7.57 -7.33 12.45
C ALA A 29 7.36 -6.66 13.82
N THR A 30 6.64 -5.56 13.84
CA THR A 30 6.40 -4.75 15.05
C THR A 30 4.91 -4.68 15.31
N PHE A 31 4.47 -5.19 16.46
CA PHE A 31 3.10 -4.99 16.91
C PHE A 31 2.93 -3.57 17.44
N ILE A 32 1.87 -2.89 17.02
CA ILE A 32 1.50 -1.57 17.50
C ILE A 32 0.03 -1.56 17.91
N HIS A 33 -0.28 -0.74 18.92
CA HIS A 33 -1.66 -0.43 19.22
C HIS A 33 -2.23 0.45 18.09
N PRO A 34 -3.44 0.18 17.59
CA PRO A 34 -3.94 0.92 16.42
C PRO A 34 -4.13 2.42 16.66
N ASN A 35 -4.33 2.88 17.90
CA ASN A 35 -4.29 4.32 18.22
C ASN A 35 -2.95 4.98 17.90
N GLU A 36 -1.82 4.26 17.96
CA GLU A 36 -0.52 4.83 17.63
C GLU A 36 -0.46 5.25 16.16
N LEU A 37 -1.15 4.52 15.28
CA LEU A 37 -1.33 4.89 13.89
C LEU A 37 -2.16 6.18 13.74
N LEU A 38 -3.26 6.29 14.49
CA LEU A 38 -4.16 7.45 14.48
C LEU A 38 -3.49 8.72 15.06
N ASP A 39 -2.64 8.54 16.08
CA ASP A 39 -1.90 9.62 16.75
C ASP A 39 -0.67 10.07 15.95
N GLY A 40 -0.42 9.50 14.77
CA GLY A 40 0.67 9.89 13.88
C GLY A 40 2.04 9.37 14.28
N ALA A 41 2.11 8.25 15.01
CA ALA A 41 3.38 7.58 15.28
C ALA A 41 4.06 7.08 13.99
N LEU A 42 3.28 6.82 12.93
CA LEU A 42 3.79 6.54 11.59
C LEU A 42 3.87 7.81 10.75
N CYS A 43 5.06 8.06 10.23
CA CYS A 43 5.35 9.19 9.35
C CYS A 43 6.07 8.71 8.10
N VAL A 44 5.82 9.38 6.97
CA VAL A 44 6.47 9.10 5.69
C VAL A 44 7.41 10.21 5.23
N VAL A 45 8.32 9.85 4.33
CA VAL A 45 9.18 10.84 3.68
C VAL A 45 8.38 11.68 2.67
N ALA A 46 8.52 13.01 2.74
CA ALA A 46 7.85 13.93 1.82
C ALA A 46 8.50 14.02 0.42
N THR A 47 9.60 13.29 0.19
CA THR A 47 10.38 13.38 -1.05
C THR A 47 10.03 12.31 -2.08
N ARG A 48 9.13 11.39 -1.76
CA ARG A 48 8.54 10.43 -2.70
C ARG A 48 7.05 10.72 -2.84
N ALA A 49 6.66 11.03 -4.07
CA ALA A 49 5.32 11.46 -4.43
C ALA A 49 4.89 10.71 -5.71
N VAL A 50 4.56 9.43 -5.57
CA VAL A 50 3.91 8.63 -6.62
C VAL A 50 2.72 7.89 -6.01
N ALA A 51 1.86 7.29 -6.82
CA ALA A 51 0.47 7.06 -6.42
C ALA A 51 0.23 6.08 -5.28
N TYR A 52 1.05 5.04 -5.15
CA TYR A 52 0.95 4.03 -4.10
C TYR A 52 1.81 4.36 -2.86
N PHE A 53 2.36 5.57 -2.76
CA PHE A 53 3.00 6.05 -1.53
C PHE A 53 1.99 6.88 -0.74
N PRO A 54 1.38 6.31 0.31
CA PRO A 54 0.49 7.06 1.18
C PRO A 54 1.23 8.19 1.88
N ILE A 55 0.56 9.33 2.04
CA ILE A 55 1.02 10.46 2.86
C ILE A 55 0.67 10.23 4.34
N THR A 56 1.24 11.03 5.24
CA THR A 56 0.98 10.91 6.69
C THR A 56 -0.50 10.97 7.03
N TRP A 57 -1.29 11.76 6.28
CA TRP A 57 -2.74 11.81 6.43
C TRP A 57 -3.40 10.45 6.18
N ASP A 58 -2.98 9.73 5.15
CA ASP A 58 -3.56 8.43 4.80
C ASP A 58 -3.28 7.41 5.90
N TRP A 59 -2.07 7.40 6.47
CA TRP A 59 -1.74 6.53 7.61
C TRP A 59 -2.61 6.84 8.83
N GLN A 60 -2.78 8.12 9.19
CA GLN A 60 -3.65 8.52 10.31
C GLN A 60 -5.13 8.23 10.07
N ASN A 61 -5.55 8.14 8.80
CA ASN A 61 -6.93 7.88 8.39
C ASN A 61 -7.09 6.50 7.73
N HIS A 62 -6.26 5.53 8.13
CA HIS A 62 -6.19 4.21 7.49
C HIS A 62 -7.57 3.50 7.49
N PRO A 63 -8.21 3.28 6.32
CA PRO A 63 -9.62 2.88 6.26
C PRO A 63 -9.85 1.46 6.80
N LEU A 64 -8.94 0.52 6.56
CA LEU A 64 -9.01 -0.82 7.13
C LEU A 64 -8.91 -0.81 8.67
N SER A 65 -7.98 -0.04 9.25
CA SER A 65 -7.86 0.10 10.71
C SER A 65 -9.12 0.69 11.33
N LEU A 66 -9.64 1.77 10.74
CA LEU A 66 -10.89 2.41 11.18
C LEU A 66 -12.10 1.47 11.04
N GLY A 67 -12.18 0.71 9.94
CA GLY A 67 -13.23 -0.30 9.72
C GLY A 67 -13.17 -1.42 10.77
N LEU A 68 -11.99 -1.97 11.04
CA LEU A 68 -11.78 -2.97 12.09
C LEU A 68 -12.12 -2.44 13.48
N TYR A 69 -11.79 -1.17 13.77
CA TYR A 69 -12.19 -0.51 15.00
C TYR A 69 -13.71 -0.41 15.17
N ARG A 70 -14.44 -0.08 14.10
CA ARG A 70 -15.92 0.03 14.16
C ARG A 70 -16.59 -1.30 14.49
N GLU A 71 -15.96 -2.41 14.11
CA GLU A 71 -16.46 -3.77 14.31
C GLU A 71 -15.90 -4.43 15.60
N HIS A 72 -14.92 -3.80 16.25
CA HIS A 72 -14.31 -4.27 17.49
C HIS A 72 -15.35 -4.38 18.61
N GLY A 73 -15.36 -5.52 19.32
CA GLY A 73 -16.32 -5.82 20.39
C GLY A 73 -17.74 -6.13 19.90
N LYS A 74 -17.96 -6.17 18.58
CA LYS A 74 -19.23 -6.56 17.95
C LYS A 74 -19.07 -7.91 17.28
N ARG A 75 -18.72 -7.92 15.99
CA ARG A 75 -18.53 -9.12 15.17
C ARG A 75 -17.14 -9.70 15.29
N LEU A 76 -16.15 -8.89 15.67
CA LEU A 76 -14.76 -9.29 15.80
C LEU A 76 -14.09 -8.57 16.97
N ASN A 77 -12.95 -9.09 17.41
CA ASN A 77 -12.05 -8.39 18.32
C ASN A 77 -10.80 -7.98 17.55
N PHE A 78 -10.68 -6.68 17.29
CA PHE A 78 -9.48 -6.13 16.64
C PHE A 78 -8.31 -6.10 17.62
N THR A 79 -7.39 -7.08 17.50
CA THR A 79 -6.21 -7.23 18.37
C THR A 79 -5.21 -6.08 18.25
N GLY A 80 -4.97 -5.60 17.04
CA GLY A 80 -3.97 -4.57 16.77
C GLY A 80 -3.43 -4.62 15.35
N VAL A 81 -2.41 -3.80 15.09
CA VAL A 81 -1.71 -3.74 13.80
C VAL A 81 -0.31 -4.35 13.95
N ILE A 82 0.11 -5.13 12.96
CA ILE A 82 1.48 -5.60 12.82
C ILE A 82 2.09 -4.87 11.63
N LEU A 83 3.06 -4.00 11.89
CA LEU A 83 3.87 -3.38 10.85
C LEU A 83 4.91 -4.40 10.38
N GLU A 84 4.88 -4.70 9.10
CA GLU A 84 5.83 -5.62 8.48
C GLU A 84 6.73 -4.84 7.53
N ARG A 85 8.04 -4.93 7.73
CA ARG A 85 8.99 -4.47 6.70
C ARG A 85 8.89 -5.38 5.48
N ILE A 86 8.64 -4.81 4.31
CA ILE A 86 8.72 -5.53 3.04
C ILE A 86 9.87 -4.98 2.19
N GLN A 87 10.12 -5.63 1.04
CA GLN A 87 11.22 -5.32 0.12
C GLN A 87 12.59 -5.78 0.66
N PHE A 88 12.68 -7.01 1.16
CA PHE A 88 13.99 -7.65 1.38
C PHE A 88 14.66 -8.00 0.05
N ASP A 89 15.98 -7.77 -0.02
CA ASP A 89 16.78 -8.03 -1.23
C ASP A 89 17.03 -9.53 -1.44
N THR A 90 17.19 -10.30 -0.35
CA THR A 90 17.43 -11.74 -0.39
C THR A 90 16.15 -12.51 -0.14
N PHE A 91 16.02 -13.67 -0.80
CA PHE A 91 14.89 -14.59 -0.55
C PHE A 91 14.83 -15.02 0.92
N HIS A 92 15.99 -15.32 1.52
CA HIS A 92 16.07 -15.65 2.94
C HIS A 92 15.51 -14.54 3.84
N GLY A 93 15.77 -13.26 3.52
CA GLY A 93 15.18 -12.14 4.26
C GLY A 93 13.65 -12.11 4.19
N LYS A 94 13.09 -12.43 3.01
CA LYS A 94 11.63 -12.52 2.81
C LYS A 94 11.02 -13.67 3.62
N GLU A 95 11.69 -14.83 3.66
CA GLU A 95 11.28 -15.96 4.50
C GLU A 95 11.33 -15.61 5.99
N VAL A 96 12.42 -14.97 6.43
CA VAL A 96 12.59 -14.58 7.84
C VAL A 96 11.49 -13.63 8.29
N ILE A 97 11.19 -12.59 7.51
CA ILE A 97 10.15 -11.64 7.90
C ILE A 97 8.77 -12.30 7.90
N ALA A 98 8.44 -13.12 6.90
CA ALA A 98 7.16 -13.83 6.84
C ALA A 98 6.94 -14.75 8.06
N GLN A 99 7.96 -15.55 8.41
CA GLN A 99 7.89 -16.43 9.57
C GLN A 99 7.86 -15.64 10.88
N ASN A 100 8.57 -14.51 10.96
CA ASN A 100 8.57 -13.62 12.13
C ASN A 100 7.18 -12.98 12.34
N THR A 101 6.58 -12.41 11.30
CA THR A 101 5.23 -11.82 11.31
C THR A 101 4.19 -12.85 11.72
N ALA A 102 4.20 -14.04 11.10
CA ALA A 102 3.24 -15.09 11.41
C ALA A 102 3.41 -15.66 12.84
N SER A 103 4.66 -15.75 13.32
CA SER A 103 4.95 -16.15 14.71
C SER A 103 4.43 -15.12 15.72
N LEU A 104 4.66 -13.82 15.46
CA LEU A 104 4.15 -12.73 16.28
C LEU A 104 2.62 -12.74 16.33
N ALA A 105 1.96 -12.85 15.16
CA ALA A 105 0.51 -12.95 15.08
C ALA A 105 -0.04 -14.14 15.88
N LYS A 106 0.63 -15.31 15.81
CA LYS A 106 0.22 -16.49 16.57
C LYS A 106 0.36 -16.28 18.08
N GLN A 107 1.46 -15.67 18.53
CA GLN A 107 1.69 -15.37 19.96
C GLN A 107 0.67 -14.39 20.52
N LEU A 108 0.19 -13.46 19.69
CA LEU A 108 -0.89 -12.52 20.01
C LEU A 108 -2.29 -13.17 20.01
N GLY A 109 -2.39 -14.46 19.69
CA GLY A 109 -3.67 -15.19 19.63
C GLY A 109 -4.57 -14.73 18.49
N VAL A 110 -3.99 -14.29 17.36
CA VAL A 110 -4.77 -13.84 16.20
C VAL A 110 -5.36 -15.04 15.46
N ASP A 111 -6.69 -15.09 15.32
CA ASP A 111 -7.40 -16.11 14.53
C ASP A 111 -7.42 -15.80 13.02
N ALA A 112 -7.49 -14.50 12.69
CA ALA A 112 -7.52 -14.04 11.30
C ALA A 112 -6.83 -12.68 11.12
N ALA A 113 -6.24 -12.46 9.95
CA ALA A 113 -5.52 -11.24 9.57
C ALA A 113 -6.00 -10.68 8.23
N VAL A 114 -6.32 -9.40 8.20
CA VAL A 114 -6.35 -8.63 6.95
C VAL A 114 -4.91 -8.27 6.62
N VAL A 115 -4.45 -8.61 5.42
CA VAL A 115 -3.08 -8.34 4.96
C VAL A 115 -3.15 -7.26 3.89
N ALA A 116 -2.64 -6.08 4.23
CA ALA A 116 -2.54 -4.94 3.33
C ALA A 116 -1.07 -4.54 3.17
N TRP A 117 -0.76 -3.77 2.14
CA TRP A 117 0.61 -3.42 1.83
C TRP A 117 0.67 -2.11 1.03
N THR A 118 1.88 -1.61 0.84
CA THR A 118 2.16 -0.47 -0.02
C THR A 118 3.30 -0.88 -0.94
N GLY A 119 3.30 -0.45 -2.20
CA GLY A 119 4.47 -0.61 -3.07
C GLY A 119 4.25 -1.29 -4.41
N SER A 120 5.29 -1.92 -4.93
CA SER A 120 5.26 -2.53 -6.26
C SER A 120 6.35 -3.58 -6.38
N GLY A 121 6.22 -4.43 -7.40
CA GLY A 121 7.30 -5.32 -7.81
C GLY A 121 7.63 -6.38 -6.76
N ASN A 122 8.92 -6.63 -6.58
CA ASN A 122 9.43 -7.75 -5.78
C ASN A 122 9.08 -7.70 -4.28
N ALA A 123 8.58 -6.57 -3.77
CA ALA A 123 8.08 -6.47 -2.40
C ALA A 123 6.79 -7.29 -2.17
N PHE A 124 6.06 -7.59 -3.25
CA PHE A 124 4.84 -8.40 -3.18
C PHE A 124 5.12 -9.87 -2.83
N VAL A 125 6.33 -10.35 -3.09
CA VAL A 125 6.76 -11.70 -2.69
C VAL A 125 6.79 -11.82 -1.16
N ASP A 126 7.27 -10.80 -0.45
CA ASP A 126 7.26 -10.76 1.02
C ASP A 126 5.83 -10.94 1.55
N VAL A 127 4.86 -10.19 1.01
CA VAL A 127 3.43 -10.25 1.38
C VAL A 127 2.84 -11.65 1.19
N MET A 128 3.13 -12.28 0.06
CA MET A 128 2.61 -13.63 -0.25
C MET A 128 3.22 -14.70 0.65
N LEU A 129 4.52 -14.62 0.95
CA LEU A 129 5.16 -15.52 1.91
C LEU A 129 4.59 -15.33 3.32
N THR A 130 4.24 -14.10 3.71
CA THR A 130 3.58 -13.81 4.99
C THR A 130 2.20 -14.43 5.07
N ILE A 131 1.40 -14.35 3.99
CA ILE A 131 0.11 -15.03 3.88
C ILE A 131 0.29 -16.54 4.05
N GLU A 132 1.21 -17.14 3.28
CA GLU A 132 1.53 -18.57 3.37
C GLU A 132 1.90 -18.99 4.80
N ALA A 133 2.79 -18.23 5.45
CA ALA A 133 3.26 -18.49 6.80
C ALA A 133 2.15 -18.36 7.86
N CYS A 134 1.18 -17.46 7.66
CA CYS A 134 0.01 -17.29 8.53
C CYS A 134 -0.98 -18.45 8.37
N GLU A 135 -1.37 -18.79 7.15
CA GLU A 135 -2.31 -19.89 6.86
C GLU A 135 -1.78 -21.24 7.38
N LYS A 136 -0.49 -21.53 7.15
CA LYS A 136 0.18 -22.74 7.69
C LYS A 136 0.18 -22.82 9.22
N ARG A 137 -0.06 -21.71 9.93
CA ARG A 137 -0.20 -21.64 11.40
C ARG A 137 -1.65 -21.60 11.88
N GLY A 138 -2.61 -21.76 10.96
CA GLY A 138 -4.04 -21.70 11.23
C GLY A 138 -4.56 -20.29 11.48
N ILE A 139 -3.89 -19.26 10.92
CA ILE A 139 -4.37 -17.88 10.93
C ILE A 139 -4.97 -17.61 9.56
N ARG A 140 -6.29 -17.41 9.48
CA ARG A 140 -6.96 -17.10 8.21
C ARG A 140 -6.56 -15.72 7.72
N THR A 141 -6.38 -15.56 6.43
CA THR A 141 -5.88 -14.33 5.82
C THR A 141 -6.83 -13.82 4.76
N THR A 142 -6.83 -12.51 4.57
CA THR A 142 -7.49 -11.87 3.43
C THR A 142 -6.58 -10.78 2.91
N LEU A 143 -6.14 -10.92 1.66
CA LEU A 143 -5.34 -9.91 0.98
C LEU A 143 -6.23 -8.74 0.59
N VAL A 144 -5.77 -7.52 0.85
CA VAL A 144 -6.31 -6.29 0.26
C VAL A 144 -5.21 -5.67 -0.60
N SER A 145 -5.46 -5.55 -1.91
CA SER A 145 -4.46 -5.07 -2.88
C SER A 145 -5.10 -4.44 -4.10
N TYR A 146 -4.40 -3.47 -4.70
CA TYR A 146 -4.64 -3.05 -6.07
C TYR A 146 -3.97 -4.03 -7.06
N GLU A 147 -4.44 -3.99 -8.31
CA GLU A 147 -4.03 -4.87 -9.40
C GLU A 147 -3.07 -4.22 -10.38
N PHE A 148 -2.24 -5.06 -11.02
CA PHE A 148 -1.21 -4.74 -12.01
C PHE A 148 -1.65 -4.96 -13.47
N GLY A 149 -2.96 -4.99 -13.73
CA GLY A 149 -3.53 -5.41 -15.02
C GLY A 149 -3.19 -4.53 -16.25
N GLY A 150 -2.31 -3.53 -16.12
CA GLY A 150 -1.94 -2.65 -17.22
C GLY A 150 -3.04 -1.64 -17.58
N LYS A 151 -2.75 -0.76 -18.55
CA LYS A 151 -3.66 0.31 -18.97
C LYS A 151 -5.01 -0.25 -19.42
N ASP A 152 -4.97 -1.35 -20.16
CA ASP A 152 -6.12 -1.98 -20.80
C ASP A 152 -6.72 -3.12 -19.96
N GLY A 153 -6.12 -3.48 -18.82
CA GLY A 153 -6.65 -4.53 -17.93
C GLY A 153 -6.38 -5.97 -18.39
N VAL A 154 -5.43 -6.18 -19.32
CA VAL A 154 -5.14 -7.50 -19.93
C VAL A 154 -3.88 -8.17 -19.37
N ASP A 155 -3.08 -7.44 -18.58
CA ASP A 155 -1.85 -7.99 -18.00
C ASP A 155 -2.16 -8.84 -16.75
N SER A 156 -1.16 -9.60 -16.30
CA SER A 156 -1.29 -10.36 -15.06
C SER A 156 -1.61 -9.42 -13.88
N PRO A 157 -2.73 -9.63 -13.16
CA PRO A 157 -3.17 -8.70 -12.13
C PRO A 157 -2.27 -8.74 -10.90
N LEU A 158 -1.51 -9.82 -10.69
CA LEU A 158 -0.57 -9.99 -9.58
C LEU A 158 0.78 -10.50 -10.10
N LEU A 159 1.87 -10.11 -9.44
CA LEU A 159 3.23 -10.51 -9.80
C LEU A 159 3.56 -11.95 -9.38
N TYR A 160 3.06 -12.36 -8.22
CA TYR A 160 3.37 -13.63 -7.56
C TYR A 160 2.20 -14.00 -6.66
N TYR A 161 1.91 -15.28 -6.51
CA TYR A 161 0.85 -15.75 -5.63
C TYR A 161 1.18 -17.16 -5.12
N VAL A 162 0.62 -17.48 -3.95
CA VAL A 162 0.70 -18.80 -3.32
C VAL A 162 -0.70 -19.41 -3.23
N PRO A 163 -0.87 -20.74 -3.27
CA PRO A 163 -2.18 -21.38 -3.15
C PRO A 163 -2.95 -21.01 -1.89
N GLU A 164 -2.25 -20.68 -0.81
CA GLU A 164 -2.79 -20.25 0.48
C GLU A 164 -3.47 -18.88 0.43
N ALA A 165 -3.19 -18.05 -0.57
CA ALA A 165 -3.84 -16.76 -0.78
C ALA A 165 -5.21 -16.95 -1.47
N ASP A 166 -6.11 -17.68 -0.82
CA ASP A 166 -7.43 -18.08 -1.34
C ASP A 166 -8.52 -17.00 -1.19
N ALA A 167 -8.24 -15.94 -0.45
CA ALA A 167 -9.13 -14.80 -0.22
C ALA A 167 -8.42 -13.48 -0.51
N ALA A 168 -8.90 -12.77 -1.54
CA ALA A 168 -8.39 -11.47 -1.94
C ALA A 168 -9.52 -10.49 -2.24
N VAL A 169 -9.30 -9.24 -1.87
CA VAL A 169 -10.17 -8.10 -2.18
C VAL A 169 -9.35 -7.11 -3.01
N SER A 170 -9.82 -6.87 -4.23
CA SER A 170 -9.25 -5.85 -5.10
C SER A 170 -9.69 -4.46 -4.67
N THR A 171 -8.76 -3.50 -4.63
CA THR A 171 -9.05 -2.07 -4.46
C THR A 171 -9.09 -1.32 -5.79
N GLY A 172 -9.03 -2.05 -6.91
CA GLY A 172 -9.04 -1.50 -8.26
C GLY A 172 -7.69 -1.65 -8.97
N SER A 173 -7.57 -0.99 -10.12
CA SER A 173 -6.38 -1.06 -10.95
C SER A 173 -5.48 0.15 -10.71
N ARG A 174 -4.20 -0.14 -10.50
CA ARG A 174 -3.19 0.90 -10.30
C ARG A 174 -2.77 1.60 -11.60
N ASP A 175 -3.04 0.95 -12.73
CA ASP A 175 -2.45 1.30 -14.01
C ASP A 175 -3.45 2.10 -14.87
N ARG A 176 -4.60 2.58 -14.37
CA ARG A 176 -5.56 3.31 -15.22
C ARG A 176 -5.02 4.66 -15.72
N TRP A 177 -5.53 5.09 -16.87
CA TRP A 177 -5.38 6.48 -17.30
C TRP A 177 -6.32 7.36 -16.49
N LEU A 178 -5.83 8.53 -16.05
CA LEU A 178 -6.67 9.57 -15.48
C LEU A 178 -6.87 10.68 -16.50
N GLU A 179 -8.13 10.97 -16.80
CA GLU A 179 -8.53 12.10 -17.63
C GLU A 179 -8.91 13.27 -16.73
N LEU A 180 -8.09 14.33 -16.74
CA LEU A 180 -8.40 15.59 -16.08
C LEU A 180 -9.00 16.57 -17.09
N PRO A 181 -10.20 17.14 -16.82
CA PRO A 181 -10.78 18.15 -17.69
C PRO A 181 -9.92 19.41 -17.70
N ALA A 182 -10.14 20.26 -18.71
CA ALA A 182 -9.52 21.59 -18.74
C ALA A 182 -9.88 22.37 -17.46
N PRO A 183 -8.90 23.05 -16.82
CA PRO A 183 -9.16 23.77 -15.58
C PRO A 183 -10.05 24.98 -15.84
N GLU A 184 -10.98 25.26 -14.92
CA GLU A 184 -11.82 26.47 -14.98
C GLU A 184 -10.99 27.76 -14.86
N ARG A 185 -9.83 27.67 -14.20
CA ARG A 185 -8.93 28.80 -13.97
C ARG A 185 -7.49 28.33 -13.88
N VAL A 186 -6.60 29.07 -14.55
CA VAL A 186 -5.14 28.90 -14.41
C VAL A 186 -4.58 30.00 -13.53
N VAL A 187 -3.75 29.61 -12.56
CA VAL A 187 -3.02 30.53 -11.68
C VAL A 187 -1.53 30.44 -12.01
N GLY A 188 -0.96 31.55 -12.47
CA GLY A 188 0.45 31.65 -12.87
C GLY A 188 0.62 32.23 -14.27
N PRO A 189 1.84 32.62 -14.64
CA PRO A 189 2.12 33.28 -15.92
C PRO A 189 2.36 32.32 -17.08
N TYR A 190 2.37 31.00 -16.83
CA TYR A 190 2.79 30.01 -17.82
C TYR A 190 1.59 29.47 -18.62
N ASP A 191 1.74 29.47 -19.94
CA ASP A 191 0.79 28.84 -20.85
C ASP A 191 1.10 27.36 -21.10
N GLN A 192 2.31 26.92 -20.75
CA GLN A 192 2.76 25.54 -20.88
C GLN A 192 3.62 25.12 -19.69
N PHE A 193 3.61 23.84 -19.36
CA PHE A 193 4.40 23.26 -18.28
C PHE A 193 4.81 21.81 -18.60
N SER A 194 5.86 21.33 -17.94
CA SER A 194 6.25 19.92 -18.02
C SER A 194 5.73 19.17 -16.80
N ILE A 195 5.07 18.03 -17.04
CA ILE A 195 4.64 17.12 -15.96
C ILE A 195 5.82 16.26 -15.49
N LEU A 196 6.66 15.82 -16.44
CA LEU A 196 7.80 14.95 -16.18
C LEU A 196 9.09 15.75 -16.16
N SER A 197 10.03 15.36 -15.30
CA SER A 197 11.26 16.13 -15.05
C SER A 197 12.46 15.69 -15.90
N TYR A 198 12.27 14.84 -16.92
CA TYR A 198 13.37 14.38 -17.78
C TYR A 198 13.60 15.31 -19.00
N PRO A 199 14.84 15.37 -19.53
CA PRO A 199 15.14 16.19 -20.70
C PRO A 199 14.31 15.79 -21.92
N GLY A 200 13.60 16.76 -22.51
CA GLY A 200 12.73 16.51 -23.67
C GLY A 200 11.33 15.98 -23.33
N ALA A 201 10.94 16.03 -22.05
CA ALA A 201 9.57 15.73 -21.65
C ALA A 201 8.55 16.61 -22.42
N PRO A 202 7.43 16.04 -22.88
CA PRO A 202 6.38 16.81 -23.55
C PRO A 202 5.85 17.94 -22.67
N LEU A 203 5.60 19.09 -23.28
CA LEU A 203 4.92 20.20 -22.63
C LEU A 203 3.41 20.03 -22.75
N ALA A 204 2.71 20.21 -21.64
CA ALA A 204 1.27 20.29 -21.59
C ALA A 204 0.80 21.75 -21.64
N ASP A 205 -0.33 22.00 -22.30
CA ASP A 205 -1.03 23.29 -22.27
C ASP A 205 -1.64 23.50 -20.87
N ALA A 206 -1.35 24.63 -20.24
CA ALA A 206 -1.89 25.00 -18.93
C ALA A 206 -3.42 25.08 -18.89
N ARG A 207 -4.08 25.29 -20.05
CA ARG A 207 -5.54 25.38 -20.19
C ARG A 207 -6.15 24.14 -20.84
N GLY A 208 -5.31 23.18 -21.22
CA GLY A 208 -5.74 21.95 -21.86
C GLY A 208 -6.29 20.93 -20.86
N LYS A 209 -7.00 19.93 -21.40
CA LYS A 209 -7.21 18.66 -20.71
C LYS A 209 -5.89 17.91 -20.56
N LEU A 210 -5.78 17.06 -19.53
CA LEU A 210 -4.60 16.24 -19.30
C LEU A 210 -4.99 14.76 -19.23
N THR A 211 -4.21 13.92 -19.90
CA THR A 211 -4.24 12.47 -19.71
C THR A 211 -2.99 12.10 -18.93
N LEU A 212 -3.16 11.59 -17.72
CA LEU A 212 -2.08 11.28 -16.79
C LEU A 212 -2.03 9.79 -16.50
N ASP A 213 -0.81 9.28 -16.30
CA ASP A 213 -0.63 7.97 -15.73
C ASP A 213 -0.96 8.01 -14.23
N ALA A 214 -2.06 7.38 -13.81
CA ALA A 214 -2.47 7.38 -12.42
C ALA A 214 -1.39 6.85 -11.48
N ARG A 215 -0.54 5.91 -11.94
CA ARG A 215 0.49 5.23 -11.14
C ARG A 215 1.65 6.14 -10.76
N ASP A 216 2.17 6.90 -11.72
CA ASP A 216 3.45 7.59 -11.58
C ASP A 216 3.29 9.12 -11.50
N MET A 217 2.13 9.69 -11.84
CA MET A 217 1.94 11.14 -11.98
C MET A 217 1.08 11.79 -10.88
N ILE A 218 0.38 11.03 -10.04
CA ILE A 218 -0.57 11.56 -9.08
C ILE A 218 -0.37 10.93 -7.71
N ILE A 219 -0.13 11.74 -6.68
CA ILE A 219 -0.09 11.28 -5.29
C ILE A 219 -1.49 10.81 -4.89
N GLY A 220 -1.61 9.61 -4.33
CA GLY A 220 -2.90 9.04 -3.97
C GLY A 220 -3.76 8.63 -5.17
N GLY A 221 -3.19 8.54 -6.37
CA GLY A 221 -3.89 8.05 -7.57
C GLY A 221 -4.23 6.56 -7.53
N ILE A 222 -3.87 5.85 -6.45
CA ILE A 222 -4.17 4.44 -6.21
C ILE A 222 -4.82 4.33 -4.85
N ASP A 223 -5.96 3.63 -4.79
CA ASP A 223 -6.56 3.25 -3.53
C ASP A 223 -5.78 2.08 -2.91
N ASN A 224 -4.86 2.38 -2.01
CA ASN A 224 -4.02 1.36 -1.37
C ASN A 224 -4.82 0.42 -0.46
N TRP A 225 -5.95 0.87 0.09
CA TRP A 225 -6.59 0.25 1.25
C TRP A 225 -8.12 0.12 1.16
N GLY A 226 -8.72 0.41 0.01
CA GLY A 226 -10.17 0.30 -0.21
C GLY A 226 -10.95 1.42 0.48
N GLY A 227 -10.41 2.64 0.51
CA GLY A 227 -11.10 3.82 1.02
C GLY A 227 -12.17 4.36 0.07
N GLU A 228 -12.04 4.07 -1.22
CA GLU A 228 -12.92 4.55 -2.27
C GLU A 228 -13.82 3.41 -2.80
N SER A 229 -15.00 3.79 -3.29
CA SER A 229 -15.99 2.83 -3.81
C SER A 229 -15.75 2.57 -5.30
N TRP A 230 -14.72 1.79 -5.62
CA TRP A 230 -14.49 1.32 -6.99
C TRP A 230 -15.30 0.04 -7.23
N THR A 231 -16.32 0.11 -8.09
CA THR A 231 -17.06 -1.08 -8.53
C THR A 231 -16.39 -1.67 -9.78
N CYS A 232 -16.07 -2.96 -9.76
CA CYS A 232 -15.85 -3.70 -11.01
C CYS A 232 -17.12 -3.62 -11.86
N VAL A 233 -16.99 -3.16 -13.09
CA VAL A 233 -18.05 -3.33 -14.09
C VAL A 233 -17.89 -4.77 -14.60
N GLU A 234 -18.88 -5.63 -14.37
CA GLU A 234 -18.93 -6.94 -15.01
C GLU A 234 -18.94 -6.73 -16.53
N PHE A 235 -17.98 -7.35 -17.23
CA PHE A 235 -17.93 -7.42 -18.70
C PHE A 235 -18.35 -8.82 -19.16
#